data_AF-A0A382JGC1-F1
#
_entry.id   AF-A0A382JGC1-F1
#
_cell.length_a   1.000
_cell.length_b   1.000
_cell.length_c   1.000
_cell.angle_alpha   90.00
_cell.angle_beta   90.00
_cell.angle_gamma   90.00
#
_symmetry.space_group_name_H-M   'P 1'
#
loop_
_entity.id
_entity.type
_entity.pdbx_description
1 polymer ?
#
loop_
_entity_poly.entity_id
_entity_poly.type
_entity_poly.pdbx_seq_one_letter_code
_entity_poly.pdbx_strand_id
1 'polypeptide(L)'
;MLNLELSNKDILAKLMATENITVLHKKVPTAYFDVKSRTLVCPILKDNMSSELYDLFMGHEVGHARNTPTEGWHDAVCEKGGLFKGYLNVIEDCRIEDKIKNKYPGLRKSFYKGYEELAYDDFFGIKGKDLS
;
A
#
# COMPACT_ATOMS: atom_id res chain seq x y z
N MET A 1 -13.13 5.35 18.51
CA MET A 1 -13.90 6.07 17.48
C MET A 1 -13.28 5.76 16.13
N LEU A 2 -14.08 5.32 15.16
CA LEU A 2 -13.66 5.31 13.75
C LEU A 2 -13.63 6.77 13.29
N ASN A 3 -12.44 7.30 13.01
CA ASN A 3 -12.31 8.67 12.51
C ASN A 3 -12.60 8.64 11.00
N LEU A 4 -13.82 9.04 10.64
CA LEU A 4 -14.31 9.09 9.25
C LEU A 4 -14.18 10.50 8.67
N GLU A 5 -13.12 11.23 9.02
CA GLU A 5 -12.81 12.48 8.32
C GLU A 5 -12.44 12.16 6.87
N LEU A 6 -13.33 12.50 5.93
CA LEU A 6 -13.07 12.38 4.51
C LEU A 6 -12.04 13.43 4.10
N SER A 7 -10.79 13.04 3.94
CA SER A 7 -9.78 13.91 3.35
C SER A 7 -9.90 13.92 1.82
N ASN A 8 -9.37 14.96 1.17
CA ASN A 8 -9.25 15.00 -0.29
C ASN A 8 -8.48 13.79 -0.84
N LYS A 9 -7.56 13.24 -0.04
CA LYS A 9 -6.77 12.06 -0.39
C LYS A 9 -7.59 10.77 -0.35
N ASP A 10 -8.54 10.64 0.59
CA ASP A 10 -9.46 9.49 0.64
C ASP A 10 -10.40 9.47 -0.57
N ILE A 11 -10.90 10.64 -0.97
CA ILE A 11 -11.72 10.78 -2.19
C ILE A 11 -10.89 10.40 -3.41
N LEU A 12 -9.65 10.90 -3.50
CA LEU A 12 -8.76 10.57 -4.60
C LEU A 12 -8.49 9.06 -4.68
N ALA A 13 -8.23 8.40 -3.56
CA ALA A 13 -8.04 6.94 -3.51
C ALA A 13 -9.26 6.19 -4.06
N LYS A 14 -10.48 6.57 -3.62
CA LYS A 14 -11.73 5.98 -4.12
C LYS A 14 -11.91 6.19 -5.63
N LEU A 15 -11.63 7.39 -6.14
CA LEU A 15 -11.70 7.68 -7.58
C LEU A 15 -10.67 6.88 -8.38
N MET A 16 -9.44 6.77 -7.87
CA MET A 16 -8.38 5.99 -8.53
C MET A 16 -8.64 4.48 -8.50
N ALA A 17 -9.37 3.97 -7.51
CA ALA A 17 -9.74 2.56 -7.42
C ALA A 17 -10.70 2.13 -8.54
N THR A 18 -11.46 3.07 -9.13
CA THR A 18 -12.46 2.81 -10.19
C THR A 18 -13.55 1.81 -9.79
N GLU A 19 -13.73 1.62 -8.49
CA GLU A 19 -14.74 0.77 -7.88
C GLU A 19 -15.08 1.30 -6.48
N ASN A 20 -16.11 0.72 -5.86
CA ASN A 20 -16.46 1.06 -4.49
C ASN A 20 -15.50 0.41 -3.51
N ILE A 21 -14.66 1.23 -2.86
CA ILE A 21 -13.82 0.82 -1.73
C ILE A 21 -14.17 1.60 -0.46
N THR A 22 -13.96 0.96 0.68
CA THR A 22 -13.96 1.63 1.99
C THR A 22 -12.55 2.06 2.31
N VAL A 23 -12.36 3.30 2.77
CA VAL A 23 -11.06 3.79 3.25
C VAL A 23 -11.16 4.00 4.76
N LEU A 24 -10.26 3.38 5.51
CA LEU A 24 -10.18 3.47 6.97
C LEU A 24 -8.80 3.91 7.42
N HIS A 25 -8.75 4.71 8.47
CA HIS A 25 -7.51 5.10 9.15
C HIS A 25 -7.41 4.35 10.48
N LYS A 26 -6.35 3.56 10.67
CA LYS A 26 -6.18 2.73 11.87
C LYS A 26 -4.76 2.81 12.42
N LYS A 27 -4.60 2.59 13.73
CA LYS A 27 -3.29 2.39 14.36
C LYS A 27 -2.77 0.99 14.04
N VAL A 28 -2.20 0.83 12.84
CA VAL A 28 -1.61 -0.41 12.32
C VAL A 28 -0.19 -0.10 11.83
N PRO A 29 0.72 -1.09 11.78
CA PRO A 29 2.12 -0.84 11.45
C PRO A 29 2.36 -0.43 9.99
N THR A 30 1.43 -0.71 9.08
CA THR A 30 1.55 -0.37 7.65
C THR A 30 0.19 -0.34 6.98
N ALA A 31 0.11 0.23 5.77
CA ALA A 31 -1.06 0.16 4.92
C ALA A 31 -1.33 -1.26 4.41
N TYR A 32 -2.59 -1.55 4.12
CA TYR A 32 -2.99 -2.78 3.45
C TYR A 32 -4.37 -2.65 2.80
N PHE A 33 -4.59 -3.45 1.76
CA PHE A 33 -5.87 -3.60 1.09
C PHE A 33 -6.46 -4.98 1.32
N ASP A 34 -7.63 -5.02 1.96
CA ASP A 34 -8.41 -6.25 2.09
C ASP A 34 -9.26 -6.47 0.83
N VAL A 35 -8.78 -7.35 -0.04
CA VAL A 35 -9.44 -7.71 -1.31
C VAL A 35 -10.83 -8.32 -1.15
N LYS A 36 -11.15 -8.90 0.02
CA LYS A 36 -12.47 -9.51 0.28
C LYS A 36 -13.49 -8.46 0.68
N SER A 37 -13.15 -7.62 1.64
CA SER A 37 -14.04 -6.54 2.10
C SER A 37 -13.96 -5.27 1.25
N ARG A 38 -13.02 -5.21 0.30
CA ARG A 38 -12.67 -4.03 -0.51
C ARG A 38 -12.35 -2.82 0.38
N THR A 39 -11.57 -3.07 1.43
CA THR A 39 -11.22 -2.04 2.42
C THR A 39 -9.73 -1.71 2.33
N LEU A 40 -9.44 -0.46 2.00
CA LEU A 40 -8.12 0.15 2.13
C LEU A 40 -7.95 0.64 3.57
N VAL A 41 -6.94 0.15 4.25
CA VAL A 41 -6.55 0.65 5.57
C VAL A 41 -5.24 1.41 5.46
N CYS A 42 -5.28 2.71 5.76
CA CYS A 42 -4.11 3.57 5.86
C CYS A 42 -3.65 3.65 7.34
N PRO A 43 -2.35 3.55 7.62
CA PRO A 43 -1.85 3.54 8.97
C PRO A 43 -1.79 4.95 9.56
N ILE A 44 -1.99 5.04 10.87
CA ILE A 44 -1.71 6.24 11.67
C ILE A 44 -0.37 6.00 12.36
N LEU A 45 0.74 6.32 11.67
CA LEU A 45 2.10 5.99 12.14
C LEU A 45 2.63 6.97 13.20
N LYS A 46 2.45 8.30 13.02
CA LYS A 46 2.81 9.41 13.94
C LYS A 46 1.99 10.67 13.62
N ASP A 47 2.13 11.75 14.39
CA ASP A 47 1.31 12.97 14.26
C ASP A 47 1.40 13.71 12.91
N ASN A 48 2.38 13.43 12.03
CA ASN A 48 2.43 14.01 10.69
C ASN A 48 3.17 13.10 9.68
N MET A 49 2.48 12.14 9.07
CA MET A 49 2.98 11.54 7.82
C MET A 49 3.03 12.61 6.73
N SER A 50 4.07 12.62 5.89
CA SER A 50 4.09 13.55 4.76
C SER A 50 2.96 13.26 3.77
N SER A 51 2.61 14.27 2.96
CA SER A 51 1.65 14.11 1.86
C SER A 51 2.10 13.03 0.87
N GLU A 52 3.40 12.95 0.60
CA GLU A 52 3.99 11.94 -0.28
C GLU A 52 3.95 10.53 0.31
N LEU A 53 4.20 10.36 1.62
CA LEU A 53 4.05 9.07 2.28
C LEU A 53 2.59 8.60 2.29
N TYR A 54 1.65 9.53 2.51
CA TYR A 54 0.22 9.23 2.41
C TYR A 54 -0.16 8.81 0.99
N ASP A 55 0.33 9.51 -0.03
CA ASP A 55 0.10 9.17 -1.43
C ASP A 55 0.75 7.85 -1.84
N LEU A 56 1.92 7.52 -1.28
CA LEU A 56 2.56 6.22 -1.45
C LEU A 56 1.64 5.12 -0.94
N PHE A 57 1.21 5.18 0.33
CA PHE A 57 0.32 4.17 0.89
C PHE A 57 -0.99 4.05 0.12
N MET A 58 -1.67 5.16 -0.13
CA MET A 58 -2.94 5.14 -0.87
C MET A 58 -2.76 4.63 -2.30
N GLY A 59 -1.73 5.09 -3.01
CA GLY A 59 -1.45 4.69 -4.38
C GLY A 59 -1.10 3.21 -4.49
N HIS A 60 -0.31 2.69 -3.54
CA HIS A 60 0.07 1.29 -3.47
C HIS A 60 -1.17 0.41 -3.25
N GLU A 61 -1.97 0.70 -2.23
CA GLU A 61 -3.16 -0.10 -1.92
C GLU A 61 -4.27 0.01 -2.98
N VAL A 62 -4.40 1.16 -3.65
CA VAL A 62 -5.25 1.28 -4.84
C VAL A 62 -4.72 0.42 -5.99
N GLY A 63 -3.40 0.24 -6.09
CA GLY A 63 -2.77 -0.72 -6.99
C GLY A 63 -3.31 -2.13 -6.78
N HIS A 64 -3.40 -2.57 -5.52
CA HIS A 64 -4.02 -3.85 -5.15
C HIS A 64 -5.51 -3.90 -5.49
N ALA A 65 -6.27 -2.86 -5.14
CA ALA A 65 -7.70 -2.80 -5.48
C ALA A 65 -7.93 -3.09 -6.97
N ARG A 66 -7.20 -2.40 -7.84
CA ARG A 66 -7.39 -2.52 -9.29
C ARG A 66 -6.86 -3.81 -9.90
N ASN A 67 -5.80 -4.37 -9.32
CA ASN A 67 -4.96 -5.33 -10.05
C ASN A 67 -4.72 -6.65 -9.31
N THR A 68 -5.07 -6.78 -8.04
CA THR A 68 -4.91 -8.02 -7.27
C THR A 68 -6.24 -8.76 -7.26
N PRO A 69 -6.34 -9.92 -7.93
CA PRO A 69 -7.56 -10.70 -7.98
C PRO A 69 -7.88 -11.30 -6.61
N THR A 70 -9.18 -11.36 -6.27
CA THR A 70 -9.64 -12.00 -5.03
C THR A 70 -9.43 -13.52 -5.08
N GLU A 71 -9.67 -14.12 -6.24
CA GLU A 71 -9.54 -15.55 -6.52
C GLU A 71 -8.11 -15.90 -6.94
N GLY A 72 -7.57 -17.00 -6.41
CA GLY A 72 -6.22 -17.47 -6.76
C GLY A 72 -5.05 -16.78 -6.05
N TRP A 73 -5.21 -15.56 -5.53
CA TRP A 73 -4.19 -14.93 -4.67
C TRP A 73 -4.14 -15.53 -3.26
N HIS A 74 -5.32 -15.82 -2.69
CA HIS A 74 -5.47 -16.43 -1.36
C HIS A 74 -5.59 -17.96 -1.41
N ASP A 75 -6.11 -18.50 -2.51
CA ASP A 75 -6.23 -19.95 -2.72
C ASP A 75 -4.89 -20.59 -3.10
N ALA A 76 -3.89 -19.77 -3.45
CA ALA A 76 -2.49 -20.12 -3.31
C ALA A 76 -2.12 -20.19 -1.81
N VAL A 77 -2.78 -21.11 -1.07
CA VAL A 77 -2.19 -21.74 0.10
C VAL A 77 -0.94 -22.40 -0.44
N CYS A 78 0.16 -21.67 -0.39
CA CYS A 78 1.36 -22.18 -0.99
C CYS A 78 1.85 -23.32 -0.09
N GLU A 79 1.73 -24.54 -0.59
CA GLU A 79 2.29 -25.75 0.04
C GLU A 79 3.79 -25.58 0.33
N LYS A 80 4.44 -24.60 -0.32
CA LYS A 80 5.86 -24.22 -0.16
C LYS A 80 6.14 -23.32 1.06
N GLY A 81 5.14 -23.01 1.88
CA GLY A 81 5.31 -22.34 3.17
C GLY A 81 5.44 -20.82 3.14
N GLY A 82 5.68 -20.23 4.32
CA GLY A 82 5.63 -18.78 4.55
C GLY A 82 6.67 -17.96 3.79
N LEU A 83 7.87 -18.51 3.57
CA LEU A 83 8.93 -17.82 2.81
C LEU A 83 8.51 -17.60 1.35
N PHE A 84 7.98 -18.65 0.70
CA PHE A 84 7.51 -18.54 -0.68
C PHE A 84 6.35 -17.55 -0.81
N LYS A 85 5.44 -17.53 0.16
CA LYS A 85 4.38 -16.51 0.24
C LYS A 85 4.96 -15.09 0.34
N GLY A 86 6.02 -14.90 1.13
CA GLY A 86 6.73 -13.63 1.22
C GLY A 86 7.28 -13.18 -0.13
N TYR A 87 7.93 -14.08 -0.88
CA TYR A 87 8.41 -13.79 -2.24
C TYR A 87 7.28 -13.41 -3.20
N LEU A 88 6.15 -14.12 -3.16
CA LEU A 88 5.00 -13.78 -4.00
C LEU A 88 4.48 -12.38 -3.70
N ASN A 89 4.34 -12.01 -2.42
CA ASN A 89 3.90 -10.68 -2.03
C ASN A 89 4.82 -9.60 -2.62
N VAL A 90 6.14 -9.74 -2.49
CA VAL A 90 7.10 -8.77 -3.04
C VAL A 90 6.97 -8.62 -4.56
N ILE A 91 6.80 -9.73 -5.28
CA ILE A 91 6.63 -9.71 -6.74
C ILE A 91 5.32 -9.03 -7.14
N GLU A 92 4.24 -9.30 -6.41
CA GLU A 92 2.94 -8.67 -6.64
C GLU A 92 2.98 -7.18 -6.38
N ASP A 93 3.58 -6.75 -5.28
CA ASP A 93 3.78 -5.34 -4.95
C ASP A 93 4.55 -4.64 -6.08
N CYS A 94 5.64 -5.24 -6.57
CA CYS A 94 6.37 -4.70 -7.72
C CYS A 94 5.49 -4.59 -8.97
N ARG A 95 4.64 -5.60 -9.24
CA ARG A 95 3.75 -5.64 -10.40
C ARG A 95 2.61 -4.63 -10.32
N ILE A 96 1.95 -4.50 -9.17
CA ILE A 96 0.84 -3.55 -8.99
C ILE A 96 1.35 -2.12 -8.98
N GLU A 97 2.55 -1.89 -8.46
CA GLU A 97 3.18 -0.58 -8.46
C GLU A 97 3.53 -0.10 -9.87
N ASP A 98 4.14 -0.96 -10.68
CA ASP A 98 4.42 -0.60 -12.08
C ASP A 98 3.12 -0.21 -12.80
N LYS A 99 2.06 -1.01 -12.64
CA LYS A 99 0.74 -0.72 -13.24
C LYS A 99 0.15 0.60 -12.76
N ILE A 100 0.15 0.89 -11.46
CA ILE A 100 -0.44 2.13 -10.94
C ILE A 100 0.40 3.37 -11.31
N LYS A 101 1.74 3.27 -11.30
CA LYS A 101 2.64 4.35 -11.73
C LYS A 101 2.59 4.62 -13.23
N ASN A 102 2.23 3.61 -14.04
CA ASN A 102 1.98 3.78 -15.47
C ASN A 102 0.59 4.36 -15.74
N LYS A 103 -0.43 3.95 -14.97
CA LYS A 103 -1.79 4.49 -15.10
C LYS A 103 -1.90 5.94 -14.60
N TYR A 104 -1.23 6.26 -13.50
CA TYR A 104 -1.24 7.57 -12.84
C TYR A 104 0.20 8.08 -12.64
N PRO A 105 0.85 8.65 -13.68
CA PRO A 105 2.24 9.10 -13.60
C PRO A 105 2.52 10.14 -12.50
N GLY A 106 1.49 10.87 -12.06
CA GLY A 106 1.60 11.82 -10.95
C GLY A 106 2.03 11.18 -9.62
N LEU A 107 1.80 9.88 -9.44
CA LEU A 107 2.22 9.15 -8.23
C LEU A 107 3.72 8.88 -8.17
N ARG A 108 4.45 8.91 -9.29
CA ARG A 108 5.87 8.50 -9.34
C ARG A 108 6.74 9.26 -8.33
N LYS A 109 6.53 10.58 -8.21
CA LYS A 109 7.24 11.42 -7.23
C LYS A 109 6.90 11.02 -5.80
N SER A 110 5.62 10.80 -5.51
CA SER A 110 5.16 10.41 -4.17
C SER A 110 5.71 9.04 -3.77
N PHE A 111 5.75 8.07 -4.68
CA PHE A 111 6.36 6.76 -4.41
C PHE A 111 7.84 6.89 -4.07
N TYR A 112 8.60 7.63 -4.89
CA TYR A 112 10.03 7.84 -4.65
C TYR A 112 10.28 8.48 -3.28
N LYS A 113 9.62 9.61 -3.01
CA LYS A 113 9.79 10.34 -1.75
C LYS A 113 9.27 9.60 -0.53
N GLY A 114 8.14 8.90 -0.67
CA GLY A 114 7.57 8.11 0.43
C GLY A 114 8.49 6.95 0.82
N TYR A 115 9.13 6.29 -0.16
CA TYR A 115 10.11 5.25 0.13
C TYR A 115 11.39 5.81 0.76
N GLU A 116 11.84 6.98 0.30
CA GLU A 116 12.95 7.71 0.93
C GLU A 116 12.65 8.03 2.40
N GLU A 117 11.44 8.50 2.71
CA GLU A 117 10.98 8.77 4.08
C GLU A 117 10.94 7.49 4.93
N LEU A 118 10.39 6.38 4.40
CA LEU A 118 10.36 5.10 5.11
C LEU A 118 11.77 4.57 5.39
N ALA A 119 12.69 4.70 4.44
CA ALA A 119 14.09 4.32 4.64
C ALA A 119 14.78 5.19 5.70
N TYR A 120 14.54 6.50 5.68
CA TYR A 120 15.06 7.45 6.67
C TYR A 120 14.57 7.13 8.08
N ASP A 121 13.29 6.79 8.22
CA ASP A 121 12.66 6.41 9.48
C ASP A 121 13.01 4.98 9.96
N ASP A 122 13.93 4.30 9.25
CA ASP A 122 14.33 2.91 9.49
C ASP A 122 13.15 1.93 9.54
N PHE A 123 12.11 2.21 8.76
CA PHE A 123 10.90 1.39 8.68
C PHE A 123 11.21 -0.06 8.28
N PHE A 124 12.21 -0.25 7.41
CA PHE A 124 12.65 -1.55 6.93
C PHE A 124 13.66 -2.24 7.87
N GLY A 125 14.09 -1.58 8.95
CA GLY A 125 15.09 -2.11 9.88
C GLY A 125 16.45 -2.39 9.20
N ILE A 126 16.85 -1.52 8.28
CA ILE A 126 18.07 -1.64 7.46
C ILE A 126 19.21 -0.75 7.95
N LYS A 127 18.96 0.10 8.95
CA LYS A 127 19.97 1.01 9.49
C LYS A 127 21.18 0.22 10.02
N GLY A 128 22.35 0.56 9.49
CA GLY A 128 23.62 -0.06 9.87
C GLY A 128 23.85 -1.48 9.31
N LYS A 129 22.99 -1.96 8.40
CA LYS A 129 23.21 -3.22 7.68
C LYS A 129 23.96 -2.95 6.37
N ASP A 130 24.87 -3.85 6.02
CA ASP A 130 25.46 -3.89 4.68
C ASP A 130 24.44 -4.49 3.70
N LEU A 131 24.14 -3.74 2.64
CA LEU A 131 23.15 -4.08 1.61
C LEU A 131 23.81 -4.32 0.23
N SER A 132 25.15 -4.32 0.18
CA SER A 132 25.93 -4.51 -1.05
C SER A 132 25.99 -5.95 -1.54
#